data_AF-A0A7K4H5V7-F1
#
_entry.id   AF-A0A7K4H5V7-F1
#
_cell.length_a   1.000
_cell.length_b   1.000
_cell.length_c   1.000
_cell.angle_alpha   90.00
_cell.angle_beta   90.00
_cell.angle_gamma   90.00
#
_symmetry.space_group_name_H-M   'P 1'
#
loop_
_entity.id
_entity.type
_entity.pdbx_description
1 polymer ?
#
loop_
_entity_poly.entity_id
_entity_poly.type
_entity_poly.pdbx_seq_one_letter_code
_entity_poly.pdbx_strand_id
1 'polypeptide(L)'
;DLPEDDPRNPATIADNVGDNVGDIAGMGSDLFDSYVASIIAAMMLAATLPLIVDITLTEAGRFVYTVFPIVICGVGLFASLLGILFIKWKGSDDPGKALNTGTYLSTLLFAALAALFTLIMVIGLTGEEATMLWKLCGCAVIGLLAGIILGFTSDYFTRADRKPTRKMAEAAQEGHAVVILSGFSYGLLSVVPPAIGIIIAMVFAYLLSGVFGVAMAAVGMLAIVGTIVSNDAYGPIVDNARAIAEQGDLGDDIIRTADHLDSAGNTAKAITKGFAIGAANLTVLALLFSFATEANDINPGTLDVMDLLKLNVLIGAFIGVVVPALFSALLIRAVQRNAGKMVEEIRRQFESNPKILTGEEAADFSRTIDIATKGSLKELIIPSIISIVIPITVGILFGVAALGAFLAGAILSGFVFAIMMSNAGGAWDNAKKWIEDGNLGGKGTETHKASITGDTVGDPFKDTAGPSINTLLVVMSLTASIFLGFLMLFGNGAGLLVF
;
A
#
# COMPACT_ATOMS: atom_id res chain seq x y z
N ASP A 1 -33.70 -6.61 -2.64
CA ASP A 1 -33.15 -6.36 -4.00
C ASP A 1 -33.20 -4.86 -4.32
N LEU A 2 -32.61 -4.04 -3.45
CA LEU A 2 -32.37 -2.64 -3.80
C LEU A 2 -31.14 -2.60 -4.74
N PRO A 3 -31.09 -1.65 -5.70
CA PRO A 3 -29.86 -1.28 -6.38
C PRO A 3 -28.72 -0.93 -5.40
N GLU A 4 -27.49 -1.04 -5.88
CA GLU A 4 -26.32 -0.44 -5.22
C GLU A 4 -26.50 1.08 -5.14
N ASP A 5 -26.03 1.71 -4.06
CA ASP A 5 -26.17 3.15 -3.81
C ASP A 5 -27.60 3.73 -3.73
N ASP A 6 -28.64 2.88 -3.68
CA ASP A 6 -30.03 3.32 -3.64
C ASP A 6 -30.30 4.28 -2.46
N PRO A 7 -30.94 5.46 -2.70
CA PRO A 7 -31.15 6.48 -1.67
C PRO A 7 -32.06 6.03 -0.52
N ARG A 8 -32.76 4.90 -0.66
CA ARG A 8 -33.58 4.31 0.41
C ARG A 8 -32.73 3.56 1.43
N ASN A 9 -31.51 3.16 1.09
CA ASN A 9 -30.63 2.45 2.02
C ASN A 9 -29.94 3.46 2.96
N PRO A 10 -30.16 3.42 4.29
CA PRO A 10 -29.60 4.39 5.22
C PRO A 10 -28.08 4.38 5.32
N ALA A 11 -27.39 3.37 4.78
CA ALA A 11 -25.94 3.26 4.86
C ALA A 11 -25.19 3.93 3.69
N THR A 12 -25.85 4.30 2.59
CA THR A 12 -25.17 4.78 1.37
C THR A 12 -24.38 6.06 1.58
N ILE A 13 -24.90 7.00 2.37
CA ILE A 13 -24.13 8.21 2.73
C ILE A 13 -22.90 7.85 3.58
N ALA A 14 -23.01 6.88 4.49
CA ALA A 14 -21.87 6.45 5.30
C ALA A 14 -20.80 5.75 4.43
N ASP A 15 -21.23 5.03 3.39
CA ASP A 15 -20.38 4.39 2.40
C ASP A 15 -19.59 5.43 1.58
N ASN A 16 -20.29 6.39 0.96
CA ASN A 16 -19.65 7.44 0.17
C ASN A 16 -18.73 8.35 1.01
N VAL A 17 -19.12 8.67 2.25
CA VAL A 17 -18.22 9.33 3.20
C VAL A 17 -17.00 8.45 3.51
N GLY A 18 -17.21 7.14 3.64
CA GLY A 18 -16.16 6.13 3.81
C GLY A 18 -15.11 6.17 2.70
N ASP A 19 -15.51 6.25 1.44
CA ASP A 19 -14.59 6.36 0.29
C ASP A 19 -13.66 7.58 0.42
N ASN A 20 -14.19 8.72 0.87
CA ASN A 20 -13.41 9.94 1.05
C ASN A 20 -12.47 9.83 2.26
N VAL A 21 -12.95 9.25 3.37
CA VAL A 21 -12.18 9.17 4.62
C VAL A 21 -11.11 8.07 4.56
N GLY A 22 -11.44 6.91 3.99
CA GLY A 22 -10.53 5.78 3.84
C GLY A 22 -9.70 5.88 2.57
N ASP A 23 -10.36 5.78 1.42
CA ASP A 23 -9.69 5.54 0.14
C ASP A 23 -8.99 6.77 -0.44
N ILE A 24 -9.38 7.97 0.00
CA ILE A 24 -8.67 9.22 -0.32
C ILE A 24 -7.73 9.61 0.82
N ALA A 25 -8.27 9.96 1.99
CA ALA A 25 -7.45 10.54 3.06
C ALA A 25 -6.47 9.51 3.68
N GLY A 26 -6.92 8.27 3.89
CA GLY A 26 -6.09 7.18 4.41
C GLY A 26 -4.99 6.79 3.43
N MET A 27 -5.34 6.50 2.18
CA MET A 27 -4.37 6.15 1.13
C MET A 27 -3.36 7.27 0.87
N GLY A 28 -3.81 8.53 0.80
CA GLY A 28 -2.91 9.67 0.63
C GLY A 28 -1.89 9.79 1.78
N SER A 29 -2.33 9.49 3.01
CA SER A 29 -1.45 9.47 4.18
C SER A 29 -0.46 8.29 4.15
N ASP A 30 -0.89 7.09 3.73
CA ASP A 30 -0.04 5.90 3.62
C ASP A 30 1.09 6.10 2.59
N LEU A 31 0.75 6.64 1.41
CA LEU A 31 1.74 6.96 0.39
C LEU A 31 2.68 8.09 0.79
N PHE A 32 2.17 9.11 1.50
CA PHE A 32 3.01 10.16 2.06
C PHE A 32 4.02 9.61 3.07
N ASP A 33 3.58 8.75 3.98
CA ASP A 33 4.43 8.13 4.99
C ASP A 33 5.53 7.30 4.33
N SER A 34 5.16 6.43 3.38
CA SER A 34 6.13 5.63 2.59
C SER A 34 7.12 6.52 1.83
N TYR A 35 6.65 7.62 1.23
CA TYR A 35 7.49 8.55 0.48
C TYR A 35 8.55 9.20 1.38
N VAL A 36 8.12 9.79 2.50
CA VAL A 36 9.02 10.43 3.46
C VAL A 36 9.97 9.43 4.10
N ALA A 37 9.47 8.26 4.50
CA ALA A 37 10.27 7.21 5.11
C ALA A 37 11.37 6.71 4.17
N SER A 38 11.10 6.54 2.87
CA SER A 38 12.10 6.10 1.88
C SER A 38 13.24 7.11 1.72
N ILE A 39 12.90 8.40 1.70
CA ILE A 39 13.87 9.51 1.62
C ILE A 39 14.74 9.50 2.87
N ILE A 40 14.13 9.48 4.06
CA ILE A 40 14.86 9.50 5.33
C ILE A 40 15.77 8.27 5.46
N ALA A 41 15.29 7.08 5.11
CA ALA A 41 16.10 5.86 5.14
C ALA A 41 17.35 5.98 4.25
N ALA A 42 17.20 6.50 3.03
CA ALA A 42 18.32 6.71 2.12
C ALA A 42 19.29 7.80 2.63
N MET A 43 18.76 8.87 3.24
CA MET A 43 19.58 9.93 3.85
C MET A 43 20.40 9.41 5.04
N MET A 44 19.80 8.60 5.91
CA MET A 44 20.49 7.99 7.05
C MET A 44 21.61 7.07 6.57
N LEU A 45 21.34 6.21 5.58
CA LEU A 45 22.36 5.36 4.98
C LEU A 45 23.50 6.16 4.33
N ALA A 46 23.18 7.28 3.69
CA ALA A 46 24.18 8.20 3.12
C ALA A 46 25.08 8.81 4.21
N ALA A 47 24.55 9.14 5.38
CA ALA A 47 25.33 9.68 6.50
C ALA A 47 26.33 8.65 7.05
N THR A 48 25.94 7.38 7.06
CA THR A 48 26.78 6.27 7.53
C THR A 48 27.68 5.69 6.44
N LEU A 49 27.55 6.14 5.18
CA LEU A 49 28.22 5.58 4.00
C LEU A 49 29.75 5.40 4.13
N PRO A 50 30.51 6.33 4.77
CA PRO A 50 31.95 6.13 5.01
C PRO A 50 32.30 4.88 5.86
N LEU A 51 31.35 4.36 6.62
CA LEU A 51 31.51 3.16 7.45
C LEU A 51 31.23 1.86 6.66
N ILE A 52 30.56 1.98 5.51
CA ILE A 52 30.01 0.84 4.75
C ILE A 52 30.73 0.63 3.42
N VAL A 53 31.35 1.68 2.88
CA VAL A 53 32.03 1.66 1.58
C VAL A 53 33.45 2.17 1.75
N ASP A 54 34.42 1.45 1.18
CA ASP A 54 35.86 1.75 1.23
C ASP A 54 36.23 2.92 0.28
N ILE A 55 35.48 4.02 0.37
CA ILE A 55 35.67 5.26 -0.40
C ILE A 55 35.85 6.41 0.58
N THR A 56 36.93 7.17 0.40
CA THR A 56 37.15 8.39 1.17
C THR A 56 36.29 9.52 0.61
N LEU A 57 35.18 9.82 1.28
CA LEU A 57 34.28 10.89 0.85
C LEU A 57 34.83 12.27 1.19
N THR A 58 34.76 13.18 0.20
CA THR A 58 34.95 14.61 0.42
C THR A 58 33.78 15.17 1.22
N GLU A 59 33.96 16.36 1.81
CA GLU A 59 32.85 17.05 2.49
C GLU A 59 31.68 17.36 1.52
N ALA A 60 32.03 17.74 0.29
CA ALA A 60 31.08 17.93 -0.81
C ALA A 60 30.35 16.62 -1.14
N GLY A 61 31.07 15.50 -1.27
CA GLY A 61 30.49 14.19 -1.53
C GLY A 61 29.50 13.76 -0.46
N ARG A 62 29.85 13.90 0.83
CA ARG A 62 28.93 13.59 1.94
C ARG A 62 27.64 14.40 1.86
N PHE A 63 27.75 15.70 1.61
CA PHE A 63 26.58 16.56 1.45
C PHE A 63 25.72 16.13 0.25
N VAL A 64 26.35 15.89 -0.90
CA VAL A 64 25.67 15.51 -2.14
C VAL A 64 24.90 14.20 -1.97
N TYR A 65 25.50 13.14 -1.40
CA TYR A 65 24.79 11.86 -1.19
C TYR A 65 23.64 11.97 -0.20
N THR A 66 23.79 12.80 0.83
CA THR A 66 22.72 13.02 1.81
C THR A 66 21.53 13.75 1.18
N VAL A 67 21.76 14.71 0.29
CA VAL A 67 20.68 15.48 -0.35
C VAL A 67 20.15 14.80 -1.62
N PHE A 68 20.89 13.87 -2.23
CA PHE A 68 20.51 13.22 -3.48
C PHE A 68 19.13 12.56 -3.48
N PRO A 69 18.70 11.80 -2.44
CA PRO A 69 17.35 11.25 -2.37
C PRO A 69 16.26 12.33 -2.48
N ILE A 70 16.46 13.48 -1.82
CA ILE A 70 15.53 14.62 -1.85
C ILE A 70 15.43 15.19 -3.27
N VAL A 71 16.57 15.35 -3.96
CA VAL A 71 16.60 15.89 -5.32
C VAL A 71 15.91 14.94 -6.30
N ILE A 72 16.19 13.64 -6.23
CA ILE A 72 15.54 12.63 -7.07
C ILE A 72 14.02 12.65 -6.87
N CYS A 73 13.56 12.71 -5.62
CA CYS A 73 12.15 12.82 -5.29
C CYS A 73 11.52 14.12 -5.80
N GLY A 74 12.19 15.27 -5.64
CA GLY A 74 11.73 16.55 -6.17
C GLY A 74 11.63 16.54 -7.70
N VAL A 75 12.61 15.97 -8.39
CA VAL A 75 12.60 15.76 -9.84
C VAL A 75 11.41 14.89 -10.26
N GLY A 76 11.11 13.84 -9.50
CA GLY A 76 9.95 12.97 -9.74
C GLY A 76 8.61 13.67 -9.57
N LEU A 77 8.49 14.61 -8.62
CA LEU A 77 7.29 15.47 -8.50
C LEU A 77 7.13 16.39 -9.71
N PHE A 78 8.21 17.00 -10.21
CA PHE A 78 8.17 17.80 -11.43
C PHE A 78 7.80 16.96 -12.65
N ALA A 79 8.36 15.75 -12.78
CA ALA A 79 8.02 14.82 -13.85
C ALA A 79 6.54 14.42 -13.80
N SER A 80 6.01 14.18 -12.60
CA SER A 80 4.59 13.85 -12.37
C SER A 80 3.68 15.02 -12.80
N LEU A 81 4.01 16.24 -12.38
CA LEU A 81 3.25 17.44 -12.73
C LEU A 81 3.22 17.67 -14.25
N LEU A 82 4.36 17.52 -14.93
CA LEU A 82 4.42 17.62 -16.39
C LEU A 82 3.61 16.51 -17.08
N GLY A 83 3.65 15.29 -16.55
CA GLY A 83 2.84 14.17 -17.04
C GLY A 83 1.33 14.47 -16.96
N ILE A 84 0.87 14.95 -15.79
CA ILE A 84 -0.54 15.32 -15.56
C ILE A 84 -0.98 16.48 -16.46
N LEU A 85 -0.15 17.52 -16.60
CA LEU A 85 -0.45 18.66 -17.48
C LEU A 85 -0.57 18.23 -18.95
N PHE A 86 0.27 17.29 -19.39
CA PHE A 86 0.19 16.76 -20.75
C PHE A 86 -1.11 15.99 -21.01
N ILE A 87 -1.56 15.16 -20.05
CA ILE A 87 -2.86 14.47 -20.16
C ILE A 87 -3.98 15.51 -20.33
N LYS A 88 -3.98 16.54 -19.48
CA LYS A 88 -4.98 17.62 -19.50
C LYS A 88 -5.01 18.37 -20.84
N TRP A 89 -3.85 18.56 -21.46
CA TRP A 89 -3.74 19.25 -22.75
C TRP A 89 -4.15 18.39 -23.95
N LYS A 90 -3.73 17.11 -23.97
CA LYS A 90 -3.98 16.21 -25.10
C LYS A 90 -5.44 15.73 -25.16
N GLY A 91 -6.05 15.48 -24.00
CA GLY A 91 -7.36 14.83 -23.90
C GLY A 91 -7.35 13.37 -24.36
N SER A 92 -8.37 12.62 -23.97
CA SER A 92 -8.64 11.28 -24.49
C SER A 92 -10.12 10.93 -24.28
N ASP A 93 -10.71 10.22 -25.24
CA ASP A 93 -12.06 9.65 -25.09
C ASP A 93 -12.05 8.37 -24.23
N ASP A 94 -10.86 7.85 -23.90
CA ASP A 94 -10.67 6.65 -23.06
C ASP A 94 -9.91 7.06 -21.79
N PRO A 95 -10.61 7.18 -20.64
CA PRO A 95 -10.00 7.61 -19.39
C PRO A 95 -8.85 6.69 -18.94
N GLY A 96 -9.00 5.37 -19.12
CA GLY A 96 -7.97 4.40 -18.76
C GLY A 96 -6.68 4.57 -19.58
N LYS A 97 -6.80 4.82 -20.90
CA LYS A 97 -5.63 5.16 -21.73
C LYS A 97 -4.98 6.46 -21.31
N ALA A 98 -5.77 7.46 -20.90
CA ALA A 98 -5.25 8.74 -20.43
C ALA A 98 -4.38 8.59 -19.18
N LEU A 99 -4.90 7.90 -18.16
CA LEU A 99 -4.21 7.65 -16.88
C LEU A 99 -2.91 6.85 -17.07
N ASN A 100 -2.95 5.81 -17.91
CA ASN A 100 -1.77 5.02 -18.26
C ASN A 100 -0.72 5.84 -19.02
N THR A 101 -1.14 6.65 -20.00
CA THR A 101 -0.24 7.52 -20.76
C THR A 101 0.46 8.53 -19.86
N GLY A 102 -0.26 9.10 -18.88
CA GLY A 102 0.31 9.96 -17.85
C GLY A 102 1.43 9.30 -17.05
N THR A 103 1.20 8.06 -16.63
CA THR A 103 2.18 7.26 -15.88
C THR A 103 3.43 6.99 -16.71
N TYR A 104 3.28 6.56 -17.97
CA TYR A 104 4.41 6.32 -18.86
C TYR A 104 5.21 7.59 -19.15
N LEU A 105 4.53 8.71 -19.39
CA LEU A 105 5.19 9.97 -19.63
C LEU A 105 5.95 10.46 -18.39
N SER A 106 5.31 10.38 -17.21
CA SER A 106 5.96 10.73 -15.93
C SER A 106 7.21 9.89 -15.69
N THR A 107 7.14 8.59 -16.02
CA THR A 107 8.27 7.65 -15.91
C THR A 107 9.43 8.06 -16.82
N LEU A 108 9.16 8.32 -18.09
CA LEU A 108 10.17 8.71 -19.06
C LEU A 108 10.82 10.06 -18.71
N LEU A 109 9.98 11.03 -18.33
CA LEU A 109 10.43 12.35 -17.89
C LEU A 109 11.26 12.26 -16.62
N PHE A 110 10.86 11.43 -15.65
CA PHE A 110 11.65 11.20 -14.45
C PHE A 110 13.03 10.64 -14.79
N ALA A 111 13.12 9.59 -15.61
CA ALA A 111 14.41 9.01 -15.98
C ALA A 111 15.34 10.04 -16.66
N ALA A 112 14.80 10.85 -17.57
CA ALA A 112 15.56 11.90 -18.26
C ALA A 112 16.00 13.02 -17.33
N LEU A 113 15.10 13.52 -16.49
CA LEU A 113 15.40 14.60 -15.55
C LEU A 113 16.30 14.13 -14.41
N ALA A 114 16.15 12.90 -13.91
CA ALA A 114 17.03 12.32 -12.91
C ALA A 114 18.46 12.23 -13.43
N ALA A 115 18.64 11.80 -14.68
CA ALA A 115 19.95 11.80 -15.34
C ALA A 115 20.52 13.23 -15.49
N LEU A 116 19.70 14.21 -15.89
CA LEU A 116 20.11 15.61 -16.01
C LEU A 116 20.56 16.20 -14.66
N PHE A 117 19.78 16.00 -13.60
CA PHE A 117 20.13 16.51 -12.28
C PHE A 117 21.34 15.77 -11.69
N THR A 118 21.49 14.48 -11.96
CA THR A 118 22.70 13.74 -11.61
C THR A 118 23.93 14.33 -12.31
N LEU A 119 23.84 14.67 -13.60
CA LEU A 119 24.91 15.33 -14.35
C LEU A 119 25.31 16.68 -13.74
N ILE A 120 24.36 17.43 -13.18
CA ILE A 120 24.64 18.69 -12.50
C ILE A 120 25.30 18.45 -11.13
N MET A 121 24.79 17.47 -10.36
CA MET A 121 25.27 17.20 -8.99
C MET A 121 26.64 16.53 -8.92
N VAL A 122 27.15 15.97 -10.02
CA VAL A 122 28.53 15.46 -10.07
C VAL A 122 29.59 16.57 -10.20
N ILE A 123 29.20 17.81 -10.50
CA ILE A 123 30.13 18.93 -10.62
C ILE A 123 30.77 19.20 -9.25
N GLY A 124 32.10 19.08 -9.19
CA GLY A 124 32.85 19.27 -7.94
C GLY A 124 33.07 18.00 -7.12
N LEU A 125 32.58 16.85 -7.58
CA LEU A 125 32.90 15.54 -7.02
C LEU A 125 34.16 14.95 -7.64
N THR A 126 34.80 14.03 -6.91
CA THR A 126 35.86 13.18 -7.47
C THR A 126 35.29 12.17 -8.48
N GLY A 127 36.14 11.54 -9.28
CA GLY A 127 35.70 10.58 -10.31
C GLY A 127 34.99 9.34 -9.72
N GLU A 128 35.46 8.85 -8.57
CA GLU A 128 34.82 7.74 -7.87
C GLU A 128 33.46 8.14 -7.29
N GLU A 129 33.39 9.31 -6.66
CA GLU A 129 32.13 9.84 -6.13
C GLU A 129 31.09 10.06 -7.23
N ALA A 130 31.50 10.66 -8.35
CA ALA A 130 30.65 10.86 -9.51
C ALA A 130 30.12 9.53 -10.06
N THR A 131 30.98 8.51 -10.16
CA THR A 131 30.60 7.18 -10.63
C THR A 131 29.57 6.54 -9.70
N MET A 132 29.73 6.68 -8.39
CA MET A 132 28.76 6.18 -7.41
C MET A 132 27.42 6.90 -7.51
N LEU A 133 27.41 8.23 -7.70
CA LEU A 133 26.16 8.98 -7.85
C LEU A 133 25.37 8.52 -9.08
N TRP A 134 26.05 8.23 -10.20
CA TRP A 134 25.41 7.64 -11.39
C TRP A 134 24.84 6.24 -11.12
N LYS A 135 25.54 5.40 -10.35
CA LYS A 135 25.01 4.09 -9.93
C LYS A 135 23.75 4.24 -9.08
N LEU A 136 23.71 5.20 -8.17
CA LEU A 136 22.53 5.51 -7.34
C LEU A 136 21.36 6.03 -8.18
N CYS A 137 21.61 6.88 -9.18
CA CYS A 137 20.59 7.27 -10.16
C CYS A 137 20.04 6.05 -10.90
N GLY A 138 20.92 5.12 -11.32
CA GLY A 138 20.53 3.86 -11.94
C GLY A 138 19.65 3.00 -11.02
N CYS A 139 19.99 2.93 -9.73
CA CYS A 139 19.17 2.24 -8.73
C CYS A 139 17.77 2.84 -8.61
N ALA A 140 17.65 4.17 -8.61
CA ALA A 140 16.35 4.84 -8.59
C ALA A 140 15.49 4.49 -9.81
N VAL A 141 16.09 4.46 -11.01
CA VAL A 141 15.38 4.04 -12.23
C VAL A 141 14.97 2.56 -12.16
N ILE A 142 15.82 1.67 -11.63
CA ILE A 142 15.48 0.26 -11.41
C ILE A 142 14.27 0.13 -10.46
N GLY A 143 14.27 0.89 -9.37
CA GLY A 143 13.16 0.95 -8.43
C GLY A 143 11.84 1.36 -9.09
N LEU A 144 11.87 2.40 -9.91
CA LEU A 144 10.71 2.84 -10.68
C LEU A 144 10.18 1.75 -11.61
N LEU A 145 11.07 1.09 -12.36
CA LEU A 145 10.69 -0.01 -13.25
C LEU A 145 10.08 -1.18 -12.48
N ALA A 146 10.63 -1.50 -11.30
CA ALA A 146 10.06 -2.51 -10.43
C ALA A 146 8.64 -2.14 -9.97
N GLY A 147 8.40 -0.87 -9.60
CA GLY A 147 7.07 -0.38 -9.23
C GLY A 147 6.04 -0.55 -10.35
N ILE A 148 6.45 -0.25 -11.59
CA ILE A 148 5.60 -0.42 -12.77
C ILE A 148 5.25 -1.90 -12.98
N ILE A 149 6.23 -2.81 -12.87
CA ILE A 149 6.00 -4.25 -12.98
C ILE A 149 5.01 -4.71 -11.90
N LEU A 150 5.18 -4.24 -10.66
CA LEU A 150 4.30 -4.56 -9.54
C LEU A 150 2.85 -4.15 -9.78
N GLY A 151 2.65 -2.92 -10.27
CA GLY A 151 1.34 -2.40 -10.65
C GLY A 151 0.67 -3.28 -11.73
N PHE A 152 1.41 -3.65 -12.78
CA PHE A 152 0.86 -4.52 -13.84
C PHE A 152 0.57 -5.94 -13.39
N THR A 153 1.38 -6.50 -12.48
CA THR A 153 1.08 -7.82 -11.93
C THR A 153 -0.20 -7.78 -11.11
N SER A 154 -0.41 -6.74 -10.30
CA SER A 154 -1.64 -6.58 -9.52
C SER A 154 -2.86 -6.40 -10.44
N ASP A 155 -2.75 -5.56 -11.48
CA ASP A 155 -3.77 -5.41 -12.53
C ASP A 155 -4.16 -6.75 -13.16
N TYR A 156 -3.20 -7.62 -13.48
CA TYR A 156 -3.49 -8.91 -14.08
C TYR A 156 -4.38 -9.81 -13.20
N PHE A 157 -4.20 -9.75 -11.87
CA PHE A 157 -4.94 -10.57 -10.93
C PHE A 157 -6.29 -9.99 -10.53
N THR A 158 -6.47 -8.67 -10.64
CA THR A 158 -7.69 -8.01 -10.19
C THR A 158 -8.62 -7.64 -11.34
N ARG A 159 -8.12 -7.32 -12.53
CA ARG A 159 -8.93 -6.75 -13.62
C ARG A 159 -9.98 -7.74 -14.17
N ALA A 160 -11.20 -7.26 -14.32
CA ALA A 160 -12.39 -8.03 -14.71
C ALA A 160 -12.25 -8.85 -16.01
N ASP A 161 -11.54 -8.33 -17.01
CA ASP A 161 -11.35 -8.99 -18.31
C ASP A 161 -10.22 -10.05 -18.32
N ARG A 162 -9.50 -10.22 -17.20
CA ARG A 162 -8.38 -11.16 -17.08
C ARG A 162 -8.81 -12.51 -16.53
N LYS A 163 -8.00 -13.52 -16.84
CA LYS A 163 -8.28 -14.92 -16.54
C LYS A 163 -8.51 -15.20 -15.04
N PRO A 164 -7.73 -14.63 -14.08
CA PRO A 164 -7.96 -14.88 -12.66
C PRO A 164 -9.35 -14.42 -12.20
N THR A 165 -9.71 -13.17 -12.50
CA THR A 165 -11.00 -12.58 -12.11
C THR A 165 -12.18 -13.24 -12.83
N ARG A 166 -12.07 -13.53 -14.13
CA ARG A 166 -13.12 -14.25 -14.85
C ARG A 166 -13.41 -15.64 -14.28
N LYS A 167 -12.36 -16.39 -13.94
CA LYS A 167 -12.52 -17.70 -13.28
C LYS A 167 -13.15 -17.58 -11.90
N MET A 168 -12.93 -16.47 -11.21
CA MET A 168 -13.57 -16.18 -9.93
C MET A 168 -15.06 -15.87 -10.10
N ALA A 169 -15.43 -15.13 -11.15
CA ALA A 169 -16.83 -14.92 -11.50
C ALA A 169 -17.52 -16.21 -11.97
N GLU A 170 -16.85 -17.05 -12.77
CA GLU A 170 -17.33 -18.39 -13.15
C GLU A 170 -17.56 -19.27 -11.90
N ALA A 171 -16.65 -19.22 -10.92
CA ALA A 171 -16.81 -19.91 -9.64
C ALA A 171 -18.05 -19.46 -8.85
N ALA A 172 -18.60 -18.27 -9.11
CA ALA A 172 -19.85 -17.81 -8.50
C ALA A 172 -21.07 -18.62 -8.93
N GLN A 173 -21.01 -19.27 -10.10
CA GLN A 173 -22.07 -20.19 -10.54
C GLN A 173 -22.11 -21.47 -9.68
N GLU A 174 -20.99 -21.82 -9.04
CA GLU A 174 -20.87 -22.98 -8.15
C GLU A 174 -21.24 -22.65 -6.69
N GLY A 175 -21.40 -21.36 -6.37
CA GLY A 175 -21.92 -20.85 -5.10
C GLY A 175 -20.89 -20.14 -4.21
N HIS A 176 -21.40 -19.57 -3.12
CA HIS A 176 -20.68 -18.67 -2.21
C HIS A 176 -19.32 -19.21 -1.73
N ALA A 177 -19.26 -20.47 -1.31
CA ALA A 177 -18.04 -21.07 -0.76
C ALA A 177 -16.92 -21.18 -1.80
N VAL A 178 -17.27 -21.45 -3.06
CA VAL A 178 -16.30 -21.62 -4.15
C VAL A 178 -15.73 -20.26 -4.57
N VAL A 179 -16.53 -19.20 -4.56
CA VAL A 179 -16.06 -17.82 -4.78
C VAL A 179 -15.01 -17.43 -3.74
N ILE A 180 -15.28 -17.68 -2.46
CA ILE A 180 -14.33 -17.38 -1.37
C ILE A 180 -13.06 -18.21 -1.53
N LEU A 181 -13.18 -19.50 -1.83
CA LEU A 181 -12.00 -20.35 -2.05
C LEU A 181 -11.15 -19.85 -3.22
N SER A 182 -11.81 -19.47 -4.32
CA SER A 182 -11.17 -18.97 -5.54
C SER A 182 -10.39 -17.68 -5.28
N GLY A 183 -11.01 -16.69 -4.62
CA GLY A 183 -10.32 -15.43 -4.33
C GLY A 183 -9.18 -15.56 -3.33
N PHE A 184 -9.33 -16.39 -2.29
CA PHE A 184 -8.22 -16.69 -1.39
C PHE A 184 -7.04 -17.35 -2.12
N SER A 185 -7.33 -18.33 -2.98
CA SER A 185 -6.31 -19.02 -3.77
C SER A 185 -5.60 -18.09 -4.76
N TYR A 186 -6.34 -17.29 -5.53
CA TYR A 186 -5.74 -16.35 -6.47
C TYR A 186 -4.99 -15.22 -5.77
N GLY A 187 -5.46 -14.79 -4.60
CA GLY A 187 -4.75 -13.87 -3.73
C GLY A 187 -3.37 -14.39 -3.36
N LEU A 188 -3.25 -15.64 -2.91
CA LEU A 188 -1.97 -16.27 -2.60
C LEU A 188 -1.07 -16.38 -3.84
N LEU A 189 -1.61 -16.78 -4.98
CA LEU A 189 -0.86 -16.88 -6.23
C LEU A 189 -0.33 -15.51 -6.70
N SER A 190 -1.09 -14.45 -6.44
CA SER A 190 -0.74 -13.08 -6.83
C SER A 190 0.48 -12.51 -6.11
N VAL A 191 0.91 -13.12 -5.00
CA VAL A 191 2.10 -12.70 -4.23
C VAL A 191 3.40 -13.03 -4.98
N VAL A 192 3.41 -14.10 -5.78
CA VAL A 192 4.62 -14.65 -6.38
C VAL A 192 5.28 -13.68 -7.38
N PRO A 193 4.56 -13.11 -8.37
CA PRO A 193 5.22 -12.22 -9.34
C PRO A 193 5.78 -10.93 -8.69
N PRO A 194 5.05 -10.26 -7.77
CA PRO A 194 5.61 -9.17 -6.99
C PRO A 194 6.88 -9.50 -6.22
N ALA A 195 6.93 -10.67 -5.58
CA ALA A 195 8.10 -11.10 -4.83
C ALA A 195 9.33 -11.22 -5.74
N ILE A 196 9.15 -11.83 -6.92
CA ILE A 196 10.21 -11.96 -7.93
C ILE A 196 10.66 -10.57 -8.41
N GLY A 197 9.74 -9.65 -8.69
CA GLY A 197 10.05 -8.29 -9.10
C GLY A 197 10.91 -7.54 -8.08
N ILE A 198 10.54 -7.62 -6.79
CA ILE A 198 11.29 -7.00 -5.69
C ILE A 198 12.66 -7.65 -5.53
N ILE A 199 12.75 -9.00 -5.56
CA ILE A 199 14.03 -9.71 -5.46
C ILE A 199 14.99 -9.28 -6.59
N ILE A 200 14.49 -9.21 -7.82
CA ILE A 200 15.28 -8.78 -8.97
C ILE A 200 15.76 -7.34 -8.78
N ALA A 201 14.87 -6.42 -8.40
CA ALA A 201 15.21 -5.03 -8.16
C ALA A 201 16.26 -4.88 -7.05
N MET A 202 16.09 -5.60 -5.94
CA MET A 202 17.04 -5.63 -4.83
C MET A 202 18.41 -6.15 -5.27
N VAL A 203 18.47 -7.26 -6.01
CA VAL A 203 19.74 -7.83 -6.48
C VAL A 203 20.47 -6.83 -7.37
N PHE A 204 19.81 -6.24 -8.38
CA PHE A 204 20.46 -5.29 -9.27
C PHE A 204 20.88 -4.00 -8.54
N ALA A 205 20.02 -3.47 -7.67
CA ALA A 205 20.35 -2.27 -6.88
C ALA A 205 21.52 -2.54 -5.92
N TYR A 206 21.55 -3.71 -5.28
CA TYR A 206 22.64 -4.12 -4.40
C TYR A 206 23.96 -4.31 -5.16
N LEU A 207 23.94 -4.92 -6.34
CA LEU A 207 25.15 -5.08 -7.17
C LEU A 207 25.72 -3.73 -7.64
N LEU A 208 24.86 -2.71 -7.81
CA LEU A 208 25.30 -1.38 -8.21
C LEU A 208 25.88 -0.57 -7.05
N SER A 209 25.24 -0.55 -5.88
CA SER A 209 25.62 0.33 -4.76
C SER A 209 25.27 -0.22 -3.36
N GLY A 210 25.25 -1.54 -3.20
CA GLY A 210 24.98 -2.21 -1.92
C GLY A 210 23.61 -1.85 -1.33
N VAL A 211 23.53 -1.85 0.00
CA VAL A 211 22.29 -1.49 0.72
C VAL A 211 21.82 -0.06 0.43
N PHE A 212 22.75 0.87 0.13
CA PHE A 212 22.38 2.23 -0.26
C PHE A 212 21.71 2.26 -1.65
N GLY A 213 22.17 1.41 -2.58
CA GLY A 213 21.49 1.18 -3.85
C GLY A 213 20.06 0.67 -3.66
N VAL A 214 19.84 -0.29 -2.75
CA VAL A 214 18.49 -0.80 -2.43
C VAL A 214 17.60 0.31 -1.87
N ALA A 215 18.11 1.15 -0.97
CA ALA A 215 17.37 2.30 -0.47
C ALA A 215 17.04 3.32 -1.58
N MET A 216 17.98 3.58 -2.50
CA MET A 216 17.72 4.44 -3.65
C MET A 216 16.71 3.83 -4.64
N ALA A 217 16.62 2.50 -4.75
CA ALA A 217 15.55 1.85 -5.48
C ALA A 217 14.18 2.06 -4.81
N ALA A 218 14.11 2.06 -3.47
CA ALA A 218 12.87 2.41 -2.75
C ALA A 218 12.45 3.86 -3.07
N VAL A 219 13.39 4.81 -2.97
CA VAL A 219 13.19 6.23 -3.32
C VAL A 219 12.71 6.37 -4.77
N GLY A 220 13.37 5.69 -5.69
CA GLY A 220 13.04 5.72 -7.12
C GLY A 220 11.67 5.13 -7.43
N MET A 221 11.27 4.08 -6.71
CA MET A 221 9.93 3.50 -6.84
C MET A 221 8.87 4.56 -6.52
N LEU A 222 9.04 5.36 -5.48
CA LEU A 222 8.08 6.42 -5.14
C LEU A 222 8.36 7.77 -5.81
N ALA A 223 9.29 7.85 -6.77
CA ALA A 223 9.67 9.14 -7.35
C ALA A 223 8.50 9.83 -8.08
N ILE A 224 7.66 9.06 -8.78
CA ILE A 224 6.47 9.59 -9.48
C ILE A 224 5.19 9.51 -8.64
N VAL A 225 5.31 9.52 -7.31
CA VAL A 225 4.17 9.37 -6.39
C VAL A 225 3.03 10.35 -6.69
N GLY A 226 3.32 11.55 -7.19
CA GLY A 226 2.29 12.53 -7.56
C GLY A 226 1.33 12.00 -8.64
N THR A 227 1.84 11.30 -9.65
CA THR A 227 1.01 10.68 -10.69
C THR A 227 0.26 9.45 -10.14
N ILE A 228 0.90 8.67 -9.28
CA ILE A 228 0.30 7.48 -8.65
C ILE A 228 -0.89 7.88 -7.77
N VAL A 229 -0.69 8.82 -6.84
CA VAL A 229 -1.75 9.35 -5.96
C VAL A 229 -2.87 9.98 -6.78
N SER A 230 -2.54 10.73 -7.85
CA SER A 230 -3.56 11.33 -8.72
C SER A 230 -4.43 10.27 -9.42
N ASN A 231 -3.83 9.17 -9.88
CA ASN A 231 -4.55 8.08 -10.52
C ASN A 231 -5.37 7.26 -9.51
N ASP A 232 -4.86 7.09 -8.30
CA ASP A 232 -5.53 6.35 -7.23
C ASP A 232 -6.75 7.14 -6.72
N ALA A 233 -6.56 8.44 -6.48
CA ALA A 233 -7.62 9.34 -6.05
C ALA A 233 -8.71 9.54 -7.11
N TYR A 234 -8.40 9.32 -8.39
CA TYR A 234 -9.41 9.37 -9.45
C TYR A 234 -10.55 8.37 -9.21
N GLY A 235 -10.24 7.16 -8.72
CA GLY A 235 -11.22 6.09 -8.47
C GLY A 235 -12.32 6.49 -7.50
N PRO A 236 -12.02 6.80 -6.22
CA PRO A 236 -13.06 7.15 -5.25
C PRO A 236 -13.85 8.42 -5.63
N ILE A 237 -13.24 9.35 -6.37
CA ILE A 237 -13.95 10.55 -6.87
C ILE A 237 -15.04 10.16 -7.87
N VAL A 238 -14.74 9.27 -8.82
CA VAL A 238 -15.73 8.83 -9.82
C VAL A 238 -16.75 7.87 -9.23
N ASP A 239 -16.37 7.09 -8.22
CA ASP A 239 -17.28 6.24 -7.44
C ASP A 239 -18.34 7.10 -6.74
N ASN A 240 -17.90 8.15 -6.02
CA ASN A 240 -18.81 9.12 -5.42
C ASN A 240 -19.67 9.86 -6.46
N ALA A 241 -19.11 10.20 -7.62
CA ALA A 241 -19.86 10.85 -8.68
C ALA A 241 -20.98 9.95 -9.24
N ARG A 242 -20.71 8.64 -9.37
CA ARG A 242 -21.68 7.63 -9.77
C ARG A 242 -22.77 7.45 -8.71
N ALA A 243 -22.39 7.31 -7.43
CA ALA A 243 -23.34 7.22 -6.32
C ALA A 243 -24.24 8.46 -6.23
N ILE A 244 -23.69 9.68 -6.38
CA ILE A 244 -24.47 10.92 -6.42
C ILE A 244 -25.43 10.94 -7.62
N ALA A 245 -25.03 10.40 -8.77
CA ALA A 245 -25.90 10.33 -9.94
C ALA A 245 -27.09 9.39 -9.73
N GLU A 246 -26.87 8.24 -9.10
CA GLU A 246 -27.92 7.28 -8.71
C GLU A 246 -28.86 7.88 -7.65
N GLN A 247 -28.29 8.41 -6.57
CA GLN A 247 -29.05 9.02 -5.45
C GLN A 247 -29.83 10.27 -5.89
N GLY A 248 -29.32 10.99 -6.89
CA GLY A 248 -29.93 12.19 -7.43
C GLY A 248 -30.94 11.95 -8.56
N ASP A 249 -31.16 10.70 -8.99
CA ASP A 249 -32.00 10.34 -10.14
C ASP A 249 -31.66 11.19 -11.39
N LEU A 250 -30.36 11.33 -11.69
CA LEU A 250 -29.86 12.23 -12.75
C LEU A 250 -30.03 11.65 -14.16
N GLY A 251 -30.54 10.42 -14.29
CA GLY A 251 -30.86 9.74 -15.54
C GLY A 251 -29.76 8.83 -16.08
N ASP A 252 -30.17 7.82 -16.86
CA ASP A 252 -29.34 6.71 -17.32
C ASP A 252 -28.09 7.13 -18.11
N ASP A 253 -28.15 8.22 -18.88
CA ASP A 253 -27.01 8.71 -19.66
C ASP A 253 -25.87 9.23 -18.76
N ILE A 254 -26.21 9.88 -17.64
CA ILE A 254 -25.23 10.37 -16.66
C ILE A 254 -24.65 9.19 -15.88
N ILE A 255 -25.51 8.26 -15.44
CA ILE A 255 -25.09 7.04 -14.73
C ILE A 255 -24.14 6.22 -15.61
N ARG A 256 -24.48 5.97 -16.88
CA ARG A 256 -23.62 5.24 -17.83
C ARG A 256 -22.28 5.95 -18.04
N THR A 257 -22.26 7.28 -18.05
CA THR A 257 -21.01 8.05 -18.16
C THR A 257 -20.17 7.87 -16.89
N ALA A 258 -20.79 7.94 -15.71
CA ALA A 258 -20.12 7.73 -14.44
C ALA A 258 -19.60 6.29 -14.30
N ASP A 259 -20.36 5.28 -14.69
CA ASP A 259 -19.93 3.87 -14.71
C ASP A 259 -18.70 3.65 -15.61
N HIS A 260 -18.65 4.32 -16.77
CA HIS A 260 -17.48 4.24 -17.65
C HIS A 260 -16.22 4.85 -17.00
N LEU A 261 -16.37 5.95 -16.26
CA LEU A 261 -15.29 6.58 -15.51
C LEU A 261 -14.88 5.70 -14.31
N ASP A 262 -15.84 5.14 -13.57
CA ASP A 262 -15.60 4.23 -12.44
C ASP A 262 -14.81 2.99 -12.88
N SER A 263 -15.20 2.36 -13.99
CA SER A 263 -14.46 1.21 -14.53
C SER A 263 -12.96 1.52 -14.78
N ALA A 264 -12.66 2.70 -15.32
CA ALA A 264 -11.28 3.16 -15.48
C ALA A 264 -10.60 3.44 -14.14
N GLY A 265 -11.33 4.02 -13.19
CA GLY A 265 -10.89 4.26 -11.82
C GLY A 265 -10.52 2.98 -11.08
N ASN A 266 -11.31 1.92 -11.19
CA ASN A 266 -11.02 0.62 -10.57
C ASN A 266 -9.74 -0.01 -11.11
N THR A 267 -9.50 0.12 -12.42
CA THR A 267 -8.25 -0.34 -13.04
C THR A 267 -7.05 0.48 -12.53
N ALA A 268 -7.20 1.80 -12.46
CA ALA A 268 -6.16 2.68 -11.93
C ALA A 268 -5.85 2.37 -10.46
N LYS A 269 -6.89 2.27 -9.61
CA LYS A 269 -6.85 1.92 -8.19
C LYS A 269 -6.13 0.59 -7.95
N ALA A 270 -6.36 -0.41 -8.79
CA ALA A 270 -5.66 -1.70 -8.68
C ALA A 270 -4.15 -1.57 -8.96
N ILE A 271 -3.77 -0.84 -10.01
CA ILE A 271 -2.36 -0.61 -10.37
C ILE A 271 -1.65 0.17 -9.26
N THR A 272 -2.28 1.24 -8.78
CA THR A 272 -1.74 2.15 -7.75
C THR A 272 -1.63 1.48 -6.39
N LYS A 273 -2.62 0.67 -5.97
CA LYS A 273 -2.51 -0.16 -4.76
C LYS A 273 -1.34 -1.15 -4.85
N GLY A 274 -1.18 -1.82 -6.00
CA GLY A 274 -0.04 -2.72 -6.23
C GLY A 274 1.31 -2.00 -6.15
N PHE A 275 1.36 -0.77 -6.65
CA PHE A 275 2.53 0.11 -6.55
C PHE A 275 2.82 0.53 -5.11
N ALA A 276 1.80 0.98 -4.37
CA ALA A 276 1.89 1.41 -2.98
C ALA A 276 2.46 0.29 -2.09
N ILE A 277 1.91 -0.93 -2.21
CA ILE A 277 2.37 -2.09 -1.44
C ILE A 277 3.81 -2.44 -1.82
N GLY A 278 4.16 -2.44 -3.11
CA GLY A 278 5.52 -2.66 -3.58
C GLY A 278 6.53 -1.67 -2.98
N ALA A 279 6.17 -0.40 -3.02
CA ALA A 279 6.98 0.70 -2.54
C ALA A 279 7.18 0.69 -1.03
N ALA A 280 6.11 0.41 -0.28
CA ALA A 280 6.18 0.23 1.17
C ALA A 280 7.20 -0.86 1.52
N ASN A 281 7.21 -1.99 0.80
CA ASN A 281 8.11 -3.11 1.09
C ASN A 281 9.60 -2.79 0.86
N LEU A 282 9.95 -2.14 -0.26
CA LEU A 282 11.33 -1.68 -0.46
C LEU A 282 11.72 -0.61 0.58
N THR A 283 10.77 0.24 0.97
CA THR A 283 10.99 1.30 1.96
C THR A 283 11.29 0.72 3.34
N VAL A 284 10.51 -0.23 3.82
CA VAL A 284 10.74 -0.86 5.13
C VAL A 284 12.00 -1.72 5.16
N LEU A 285 12.39 -2.31 4.01
CA LEU A 285 13.71 -2.94 3.88
C LEU A 285 14.85 -1.93 3.96
N ALA A 286 14.71 -0.76 3.33
CA ALA A 286 15.67 0.33 3.46
C ALA A 286 15.77 0.83 4.90
N LEU A 287 14.64 0.97 5.60
CA LEU A 287 14.60 1.30 7.03
C LEU A 287 15.26 0.22 7.89
N LEU A 288 15.06 -1.06 7.58
CA LEU A 288 15.74 -2.16 8.28
C LEU A 288 17.26 -2.06 8.13
N PHE A 289 17.77 -1.81 6.92
CA PHE A 289 19.21 -1.62 6.70
C PHE A 289 19.74 -0.35 7.38
N SER A 290 18.94 0.73 7.38
CA SER A 290 19.27 1.97 8.09
C SER A 290 19.39 1.71 9.59
N PHE A 291 18.36 1.09 10.20
CA PHE A 291 18.36 0.65 11.60
C PHE A 291 19.56 -0.24 11.92
N ALA A 292 19.87 -1.19 11.04
CA ALA A 292 20.99 -2.10 11.24
C ALA A 292 22.33 -1.36 11.30
N THR A 293 22.49 -0.36 10.44
CA THR A 293 23.70 0.45 10.36
C THR A 293 23.80 1.40 11.55
N GLU A 294 22.70 2.05 11.94
CA GLU A 294 22.64 2.96 13.09
C GLU A 294 22.98 2.24 14.41
N ALA A 295 22.48 1.02 14.61
CA ALA A 295 22.78 0.25 15.80
C ALA A 295 24.26 -0.17 15.89
N ASN A 296 24.89 -0.46 14.76
CA ASN A 296 26.32 -0.75 14.70
C ASN A 296 27.19 0.50 14.90
N ASP A 297 26.71 1.68 14.50
CA ASP A 297 27.40 2.96 14.76
C ASP A 297 27.40 3.30 16.26
N ILE A 298 26.27 3.11 16.94
CA ILE A 298 26.15 3.37 18.38
C ILE A 298 27.01 2.41 19.21
N ASN A 299 27.00 1.12 18.86
CA ASN A 299 27.79 0.11 19.54
C ASN A 299 28.32 -0.90 18.50
N PRO A 300 29.60 -0.82 18.11
CA PRO A 300 30.20 -1.70 17.11
C PRO A 300 30.01 -3.18 17.47
N GLY A 301 29.52 -3.97 16.51
CA GLY A 301 29.26 -5.39 16.71
C GLY A 301 27.86 -5.75 17.21
N THR A 302 26.98 -4.77 17.48
CA THR A 302 25.60 -5.03 17.96
C THR A 302 24.77 -5.85 16.97
N LEU A 303 24.99 -5.63 15.67
CA LEU A 303 24.28 -6.27 14.56
C LEU A 303 25.23 -6.77 13.47
N ASP A 304 26.52 -7.01 13.78
CA ASP A 304 27.49 -7.53 12.79
C ASP A 304 26.99 -8.81 12.10
N VAL A 305 26.13 -9.59 12.76
CA VAL A 305 25.29 -10.63 12.13
C VAL A 305 23.96 -10.77 12.88
N MET A 306 22.82 -10.49 12.22
CA MET A 306 21.50 -11.03 12.62
C MET A 306 21.50 -12.54 12.37
N ASP A 307 22.15 -13.28 13.26
CA ASP A 307 22.28 -14.73 13.16
C ASP A 307 20.99 -15.40 13.63
N LEU A 308 20.19 -15.90 12.68
CA LEU A 308 18.96 -16.62 12.96
C LEU A 308 19.17 -17.91 13.77
N LEU A 309 20.40 -18.38 13.93
CA LEU A 309 20.71 -19.52 14.80
C LEU A 309 20.85 -19.12 16.27
N LYS A 310 20.97 -17.82 16.59
CA LYS A 310 20.86 -17.33 17.97
C LYS A 310 19.40 -17.34 18.40
N LEU A 311 19.12 -17.91 19.57
CA LEU A 311 17.75 -18.15 20.02
C LEU A 311 16.96 -16.84 20.21
N ASN A 312 17.57 -15.79 20.78
CA ASN A 312 16.93 -14.49 20.94
C ASN A 312 16.55 -13.85 19.59
N VAL A 313 17.43 -13.97 18.58
CA VAL A 313 17.20 -13.47 17.21
C VAL A 313 16.06 -14.25 16.55
N LEU A 314 16.05 -15.58 16.68
CA LEU A 314 14.99 -16.43 16.13
C LEU A 314 13.63 -16.15 16.80
N ILE A 315 13.61 -15.93 18.12
CA ILE A 315 12.42 -15.50 18.85
C ILE A 315 11.91 -14.17 18.29
N GLY A 316 12.80 -13.19 18.12
CA GLY A 316 12.48 -11.91 17.49
C GLY A 316 11.82 -12.10 16.12
N ALA A 317 12.47 -12.84 15.21
CA ALA A 317 11.94 -13.15 13.89
C ALA A 317 10.56 -13.82 13.94
N PHE A 318 10.37 -14.81 14.82
CA PHE A 318 9.12 -15.53 14.93
C PHE A 318 7.98 -14.62 15.42
N ILE A 319 8.23 -13.78 16.44
CA ILE A 319 7.27 -12.76 16.88
C ILE A 319 6.95 -11.82 15.70
N GLY A 320 7.96 -11.40 14.95
CA GLY A 320 7.82 -10.58 13.76
C GLY A 320 6.85 -11.17 12.75
N VAL A 321 6.99 -12.46 12.43
CA VAL A 321 6.10 -13.18 11.50
C VAL A 321 4.64 -13.21 11.97
N VAL A 322 4.41 -13.26 13.28
CA VAL A 322 3.05 -13.40 13.86
C VAL A 322 2.32 -12.05 13.94
N VAL A 323 3.05 -10.93 14.10
CA VAL A 323 2.42 -9.62 14.32
C VAL A 323 1.52 -9.15 13.17
N PRO A 324 1.91 -9.22 11.88
CA PRO A 324 1.02 -8.87 10.79
C PRO A 324 -0.27 -9.71 10.79
N ALA A 325 -0.18 -11.02 11.07
CA ALA A 325 -1.36 -11.88 11.16
C ALA A 325 -2.29 -11.48 12.32
N LEU A 326 -1.73 -11.17 13.50
CA LEU A 326 -2.50 -10.66 14.64
C LEU A 326 -3.19 -9.34 14.29
N PHE A 327 -2.44 -8.41 13.71
CA PHE A 327 -2.92 -7.09 13.32
C PHE A 327 -4.08 -7.19 12.31
N SER A 328 -3.91 -7.98 11.25
CA SER A 328 -4.97 -8.22 10.25
C SER A 328 -6.21 -8.85 10.89
N ALA A 329 -6.04 -9.85 11.77
CA ALA A 329 -7.17 -10.48 12.45
C ALA A 329 -7.95 -9.50 13.33
N LEU A 330 -7.28 -8.58 14.03
CA LEU A 330 -7.93 -7.54 14.82
C LEU A 330 -8.77 -6.59 13.96
N LEU A 331 -8.20 -6.13 12.84
CA LEU A 331 -8.87 -5.23 11.90
C LEU A 331 -10.07 -5.90 11.22
N ILE A 332 -9.92 -7.11 10.70
CA ILE A 332 -11.02 -7.86 10.07
C ILE A 332 -12.17 -8.06 11.07
N ARG A 333 -11.84 -8.45 12.31
CA ARG A 333 -12.87 -8.62 13.35
C ARG A 333 -13.51 -7.30 13.77
N ALA A 334 -12.78 -6.18 13.71
CA ALA A 334 -13.34 -4.86 13.98
C ALA A 334 -14.35 -4.45 12.92
N VAL A 335 -14.03 -4.62 11.64
CA VAL A 335 -14.96 -4.37 10.54
C VAL A 335 -16.18 -5.26 10.67
N GLN A 336 -16.00 -6.58 10.88
CA GLN A 336 -17.10 -7.53 11.05
C GLN A 336 -18.07 -7.11 12.19
N ARG A 337 -17.55 -6.68 13.34
CA ARG A 337 -18.38 -6.22 14.47
C ARG A 337 -19.19 -4.97 14.12
N ASN A 338 -18.59 -4.01 13.42
CA ASN A 338 -19.28 -2.76 13.08
C ASN A 338 -20.23 -2.92 11.90
N ALA A 339 -19.89 -3.74 10.91
CA ALA A 339 -20.79 -4.14 9.84
C ALA A 339 -22.03 -4.85 10.39
N GLY A 340 -21.88 -5.73 11.40
CA GLY A 340 -23.02 -6.36 12.08
C GLY A 340 -24.00 -5.34 12.66
N LYS A 341 -23.49 -4.32 13.38
CA LYS A 341 -24.32 -3.23 13.92
C LYS A 341 -24.95 -2.38 12.81
N MET A 342 -24.23 -2.15 11.71
CA MET A 342 -24.74 -1.42 10.56
C MET A 342 -25.93 -2.15 9.93
N VAL A 343 -25.81 -3.46 9.71
CA VAL A 343 -26.88 -4.30 9.17
C VAL A 343 -28.09 -4.35 10.10
N GLU A 344 -27.86 -4.47 11.41
CA GLU A 344 -28.95 -4.41 12.40
C GLU A 344 -29.70 -3.07 12.36
N GLU A 345 -28.98 -1.95 12.22
CA GLU A 345 -29.60 -0.63 12.12
C GLU A 345 -30.37 -0.44 10.79
N ILE A 346 -29.81 -0.85 9.65
CA ILE A 346 -30.49 -0.82 8.35
C ILE A 346 -31.81 -1.60 8.43
N ARG A 347 -31.77 -2.83 8.98
CA ARG A 347 -32.97 -3.67 9.15
C ARG A 347 -33.97 -3.02 10.09
N ARG A 348 -33.52 -2.48 11.23
CA ARG A 348 -34.38 -1.78 12.19
C ARG A 348 -35.12 -0.62 11.52
N GLN A 349 -34.46 0.18 10.69
CA GLN A 349 -35.11 1.28 9.98
C GLN A 349 -36.17 0.77 9.01
N PHE A 350 -35.85 -0.24 8.17
CA PHE A 350 -36.82 -0.81 7.24
C PHE A 350 -38.01 -1.48 7.92
N GLU A 351 -37.80 -2.21 9.02
CA GLU A 351 -38.86 -2.89 9.77
C GLU A 351 -39.74 -1.90 10.54
N SER A 352 -39.15 -0.87 11.15
CA SER A 352 -39.89 0.13 11.91
C SER A 352 -40.61 1.16 11.03
N ASN A 353 -40.10 1.41 9.82
CA ASN A 353 -40.71 2.31 8.85
C ASN A 353 -40.65 1.74 7.42
N PRO A 354 -41.63 0.91 7.03
CA PRO A 354 -41.69 0.31 5.69
C PRO A 354 -41.80 1.33 4.55
N LYS A 355 -42.22 2.58 4.84
CA LYS A 355 -42.31 3.66 3.85
C LYS A 355 -40.96 4.10 3.30
N ILE A 356 -39.87 3.78 4.00
CA ILE A 356 -38.51 3.98 3.49
C ILE A 356 -38.29 3.12 2.24
N LEU A 357 -38.75 1.86 2.26
CA LEU A 357 -38.61 0.96 1.10
C LEU A 357 -39.47 1.39 -0.09
N THR A 358 -40.62 2.04 0.15
CA THR A 358 -41.46 2.60 -0.92
C THR A 358 -40.95 3.96 -1.42
N GLY A 359 -39.98 4.57 -0.73
CA GLY A 359 -39.44 5.89 -1.07
C GLY A 359 -40.35 7.06 -0.65
N GLU A 360 -41.40 6.80 0.13
CA GLU A 360 -42.31 7.84 0.63
C GLU A 360 -41.69 8.67 1.77
N GLU A 361 -40.79 8.07 2.55
CA GLU A 361 -40.07 8.72 3.64
C GLU A 361 -38.56 8.46 3.51
N ALA A 362 -37.74 9.46 3.83
CA ALA A 362 -36.28 9.33 3.78
C ALA A 362 -35.74 8.50 4.95
N ALA A 363 -34.64 7.79 4.71
CA ALA A 363 -33.95 7.03 5.74
C ALA A 363 -33.14 7.94 6.70
N ASP A 364 -32.85 7.47 7.91
CA ASP A 364 -31.98 8.17 8.84
C ASP A 364 -30.51 7.79 8.60
N PHE A 365 -29.84 8.58 7.78
CA PHE A 365 -28.41 8.45 7.47
C PHE A 365 -27.50 8.86 8.64
N SER A 366 -27.97 9.71 9.56
CA SER A 366 -27.11 10.20 10.65
C SER A 366 -26.74 9.06 11.60
N ARG A 367 -27.67 8.11 11.79
CA ARG A 367 -27.46 6.99 12.69
C ARG A 367 -26.38 6.01 12.19
N THR A 368 -26.38 5.71 10.89
CA THR A 368 -25.37 4.84 10.26
C THR A 368 -23.99 5.49 10.27
N ILE A 369 -23.90 6.80 9.98
CA ILE A 369 -22.65 7.57 10.09
C ILE A 369 -22.10 7.54 11.53
N ASP A 370 -22.97 7.72 12.55
CA ASP A 370 -22.56 7.66 13.96
C ASP A 370 -22.00 6.29 14.36
N ILE A 371 -22.60 5.20 13.85
CA ILE A 371 -22.12 3.83 14.06
C ILE A 371 -20.74 3.64 13.45
N ALA A 372 -20.56 4.03 12.18
CA ALA A 372 -19.28 3.92 11.48
C ALA A 372 -18.18 4.74 12.19
N THR A 373 -18.48 5.99 12.55
CA THR A 373 -17.54 6.92 13.19
C THR A 373 -17.09 6.45 14.56
N LYS A 374 -18.03 6.06 15.44
CA LYS A 374 -17.67 5.56 16.78
C LYS A 374 -16.97 4.21 16.71
N GLY A 375 -17.36 3.37 15.74
CA GLY A 375 -16.76 2.08 15.47
C GLY A 375 -15.28 2.22 15.09
N SER A 376 -14.97 3.02 14.07
CA SER A 376 -13.60 3.19 13.57
C SER A 376 -12.67 3.76 14.64
N LEU A 377 -13.07 4.82 15.34
CA LEU A 377 -12.26 5.45 16.39
C LEU A 377 -11.92 4.49 17.53
N LYS A 378 -12.89 3.68 17.98
CA LYS A 378 -12.68 2.76 19.10
C LYS A 378 -11.78 1.58 18.71
N GLU A 379 -11.98 1.03 17.52
CA GLU A 379 -11.33 -0.22 17.11
C GLU A 379 -9.86 -0.01 16.71
N LEU A 380 -9.47 1.19 16.27
CA LEU A 380 -8.08 1.51 15.89
C LEU A 380 -7.11 1.66 17.08
N ILE A 381 -7.62 1.84 18.31
CA ILE A 381 -6.80 2.06 19.50
C ILE A 381 -5.86 0.87 19.75
N ILE A 382 -6.39 -0.35 19.75
CA ILE A 382 -5.61 -1.56 20.08
C ILE A 382 -4.54 -1.85 19.01
N PRO A 383 -4.87 -1.89 17.70
CA PRO A 383 -3.85 -2.06 16.64
C PRO A 383 -2.73 -1.01 16.70
N SER A 384 -3.06 0.25 17.01
CA SER A 384 -2.07 1.33 17.13
C SER A 384 -1.16 1.19 18.35
N ILE A 385 -1.69 0.72 19.48
CA ILE A 385 -0.87 0.42 20.67
C ILE A 385 0.08 -0.75 20.37
N ILE A 386 -0.42 -1.78 19.69
CA ILE A 386 0.36 -2.98 19.34
C ILE A 386 1.57 -2.62 18.45
N SER A 387 1.39 -1.76 17.45
CA SER A 387 2.47 -1.37 16.52
C SER A 387 3.63 -0.63 17.20
N ILE A 388 3.38 0.02 18.34
CA ILE A 388 4.41 0.76 19.09
C ILE A 388 4.98 -0.09 20.25
N VAL A 389 4.11 -0.74 21.02
CA VAL A 389 4.51 -1.42 22.26
C VAL A 389 5.30 -2.69 21.97
N ILE A 390 4.94 -3.46 20.93
CA ILE A 390 5.64 -4.71 20.62
C ILE A 390 7.12 -4.49 20.27
N PRO A 391 7.51 -3.63 19.29
CA PRO A 391 8.92 -3.45 18.96
C PRO A 391 9.74 -2.97 20.17
N ILE A 392 9.21 -2.05 20.98
CA ILE A 392 9.87 -1.59 22.21
C ILE A 392 10.06 -2.76 23.18
N THR A 393 9.02 -3.57 23.39
CA THR A 393 9.07 -4.73 24.30
C THR A 393 10.07 -5.78 23.82
N VAL A 394 10.11 -6.07 22.52
CA VAL A 394 11.08 -6.99 21.92
C VAL A 394 12.51 -6.49 22.14
N GLY A 395 12.75 -5.19 21.89
CA GLY A 395 14.06 -4.58 22.12
C GLY A 395 14.51 -4.61 23.58
N ILE A 396 13.61 -4.30 24.53
CA ILE A 396 13.92 -4.33 25.97
C ILE A 396 14.19 -5.76 26.44
N LEU A 397 13.36 -6.72 26.06
CA LEU A 397 13.44 -8.08 26.58
C LEU A 397 14.55 -8.90 25.92
N PHE A 398 14.66 -8.88 24.59
CA PHE A 398 15.50 -9.79 23.82
C PHE A 398 16.68 -9.11 23.11
N GLY A 399 16.74 -7.78 23.15
CA GLY A 399 17.82 -6.98 22.61
C GLY A 399 17.60 -6.47 21.17
N VAL A 400 18.53 -5.64 20.72
CA VAL A 400 18.50 -4.94 19.42
C VAL A 400 18.63 -5.92 18.26
N ALA A 401 19.39 -7.00 18.41
CA ALA A 401 19.49 -8.07 17.41
C ALA A 401 18.16 -8.82 17.20
N ALA A 402 17.45 -9.12 18.29
CA ALA A 402 16.12 -9.70 18.21
C ALA A 402 15.12 -8.72 17.59
N LEU A 403 15.23 -7.42 17.89
CA LEU A 403 14.40 -6.38 17.29
C LEU A 403 14.62 -6.25 15.78
N GLY A 404 15.87 -6.26 15.31
CA GLY A 404 16.17 -6.28 13.87
C GLY A 404 15.54 -7.49 13.17
N ALA A 405 15.64 -8.67 13.80
CA ALA A 405 15.05 -9.89 13.24
C ALA A 405 13.51 -9.87 13.29
N PHE A 406 12.93 -9.27 14.34
CA PHE A 406 11.50 -8.98 14.43
C PHE A 406 11.02 -8.11 13.27
N LEU A 407 11.73 -7.02 12.96
CA LEU A 407 11.41 -6.18 11.82
C LEU A 407 11.51 -6.98 10.51
N ALA A 408 12.57 -7.75 10.31
CA ALA A 408 12.71 -8.60 9.12
C ALA A 408 11.56 -9.61 8.98
N GLY A 409 11.18 -10.31 10.06
CA GLY A 409 10.06 -11.26 10.07
C GLY A 409 8.71 -10.59 9.81
N ALA A 410 8.49 -9.40 10.38
CA ALA A 410 7.29 -8.61 10.15
C ALA A 410 7.20 -8.14 8.69
N ILE A 411 8.29 -7.65 8.12
CA ILE A 411 8.35 -7.21 6.71
C ILE A 411 8.03 -8.37 5.77
N LEU A 412 8.69 -9.52 5.93
CA LEU A 412 8.52 -10.65 5.03
C LEU A 412 7.11 -11.26 5.09
N SER A 413 6.54 -11.41 6.29
CA SER A 413 5.17 -11.90 6.45
C SER A 413 4.14 -10.84 6.03
N GLY A 414 4.36 -9.58 6.41
CA GLY A 414 3.51 -8.45 6.05
C GLY A 414 3.38 -8.26 4.55
N PHE A 415 4.48 -8.40 3.80
CA PHE A 415 4.48 -8.42 2.34
C PHE A 415 3.46 -9.42 1.77
N VAL A 416 3.48 -10.66 2.26
CA VAL A 416 2.57 -11.72 1.80
C VAL A 416 1.12 -11.36 2.10
N PHE A 417 0.84 -10.95 3.34
CA PHE A 417 -0.51 -10.61 3.77
C PHE A 417 -1.08 -9.38 3.05
N ALA A 418 -0.28 -8.32 2.90
CA ALA A 418 -0.69 -7.08 2.26
C ALA A 418 -1.11 -7.32 0.80
N ILE A 419 -0.28 -8.02 0.02
CA ILE A 419 -0.58 -8.32 -1.38
C ILE A 419 -1.75 -9.29 -1.50
N MET A 420 -1.72 -10.39 -0.72
CA MET A 420 -2.77 -11.40 -0.77
C MET A 420 -4.15 -10.79 -0.49
N MET A 421 -4.28 -10.01 0.58
CA MET A 421 -5.57 -9.41 0.95
C MET A 421 -6.03 -8.36 -0.07
N SER A 422 -5.12 -7.47 -0.50
CA SER A 422 -5.46 -6.40 -1.44
C SER A 422 -5.90 -6.95 -2.80
N ASN A 423 -5.18 -7.94 -3.33
CA ASN A 423 -5.50 -8.53 -4.63
C ASN A 423 -6.70 -9.48 -4.56
N ALA A 424 -6.87 -10.24 -3.47
CA ALA A 424 -8.05 -11.08 -3.30
C ALA A 424 -9.33 -10.23 -3.25
N GLY A 425 -9.34 -9.17 -2.43
CA GLY A 425 -10.48 -8.27 -2.33
C GLY A 425 -10.76 -7.52 -3.64
N GLY A 426 -9.74 -6.98 -4.30
CA GLY A 426 -9.92 -6.32 -5.60
C GLY A 426 -10.42 -7.28 -6.70
N ALA A 427 -10.02 -8.55 -6.65
CA ALA A 427 -10.49 -9.55 -7.60
C ALA A 427 -11.94 -9.99 -7.31
N TRP A 428 -12.36 -10.11 -6.05
CA TRP A 428 -13.75 -10.40 -5.70
C TRP A 428 -14.70 -9.29 -6.17
N ASP A 429 -14.32 -8.04 -5.93
CA ASP A 429 -15.07 -6.86 -6.37
C ASP A 429 -15.23 -6.82 -7.90
N ASN A 430 -14.11 -6.92 -8.62
CA ASN A 430 -14.16 -6.90 -10.08
C ASN A 430 -14.86 -8.15 -10.68
N ALA A 431 -14.89 -9.28 -9.97
CA ALA A 431 -15.69 -10.42 -10.36
C ALA A 431 -17.21 -10.14 -10.21
N LYS A 432 -17.61 -9.44 -9.13
CA LYS A 432 -18.98 -8.92 -8.95
C LYS A 432 -19.32 -7.96 -10.10
N LYS A 433 -18.52 -6.90 -10.31
CA LYS A 433 -18.74 -5.90 -11.37
C LYS A 433 -18.86 -6.54 -12.75
N TRP A 434 -18.01 -7.53 -13.06
CA TRP A 434 -18.10 -8.27 -14.32
C TRP A 434 -19.43 -9.01 -14.52
N ILE A 435 -20.00 -9.58 -13.46
CA ILE A 435 -21.34 -10.19 -13.51
C ILE A 435 -22.41 -9.11 -13.66
N GLU A 436 -22.28 -7.98 -12.96
CA GLU A 436 -23.21 -6.85 -13.03
C GLU A 436 -23.31 -6.23 -14.42
N ASP A 437 -22.23 -6.27 -15.22
CA ASP A 437 -22.20 -5.89 -16.64
C ASP A 437 -23.03 -6.81 -17.57
N GLY A 438 -23.75 -7.79 -17.00
CA GLY A 438 -24.63 -8.71 -17.72
C GLY A 438 -23.99 -10.06 -18.05
N ASN A 439 -22.73 -10.29 -17.65
CA ASN A 439 -22.10 -11.60 -17.80
C ASN A 439 -22.69 -12.59 -16.79
N LEU A 440 -22.73 -13.88 -17.16
CA LEU A 440 -23.25 -14.97 -16.32
C LEU A 440 -24.67 -14.76 -15.74
N GLY A 441 -25.48 -13.94 -16.42
CA GLY A 441 -26.90 -13.73 -16.10
C GLY A 441 -27.21 -12.38 -15.46
N GLY A 442 -26.22 -11.58 -15.05
CA GLY A 442 -26.47 -10.22 -14.58
C GLY A 442 -26.96 -10.11 -13.13
N LYS A 443 -27.34 -8.88 -12.77
CA LYS A 443 -27.85 -8.49 -11.45
C LYS A 443 -29.07 -9.33 -11.05
N GLY A 444 -29.19 -9.60 -9.75
CA GLY A 444 -30.31 -10.32 -9.12
C GLY A 444 -30.28 -11.85 -9.22
N THR A 445 -29.35 -12.43 -10.00
CA THR A 445 -29.17 -13.89 -10.09
C THR A 445 -28.51 -14.47 -8.83
N GLU A 446 -28.62 -15.79 -8.64
CA GLU A 446 -27.89 -16.47 -7.55
C GLU A 446 -26.37 -16.37 -7.72
N THR A 447 -25.87 -16.38 -8.96
CA THR A 447 -24.47 -16.09 -9.30
C THR A 447 -24.05 -14.72 -8.77
N HIS A 448 -24.88 -13.69 -8.99
CA HIS A 448 -24.64 -12.34 -8.50
C HIS A 448 -24.63 -12.25 -6.97
N LYS A 449 -25.56 -12.94 -6.29
CA LYS A 449 -25.56 -13.00 -4.82
C LYS A 449 -24.31 -13.70 -4.27
N ALA A 450 -23.81 -14.73 -4.96
CA ALA A 450 -22.57 -15.40 -4.61
C ALA A 450 -21.35 -14.48 -4.79
N SER A 451 -21.29 -13.69 -5.86
CA SER A 451 -20.19 -12.72 -6.05
C SER A 451 -20.23 -11.59 -5.03
N ILE A 452 -21.41 -11.08 -4.65
CA ILE A 452 -21.55 -10.09 -3.55
C ILE A 452 -20.99 -10.65 -2.23
N THR A 453 -21.18 -11.95 -1.98
CA THR A 453 -20.60 -12.57 -0.78
C THR A 453 -19.07 -12.61 -0.82
N GLY A 454 -18.48 -12.80 -2.00
CA GLY A 454 -17.03 -12.66 -2.18
C GLY A 454 -16.56 -11.23 -1.93
N ASP A 455 -17.22 -10.25 -2.53
CA ASP A 455 -16.88 -8.82 -2.40
C ASP A 455 -16.94 -8.35 -0.95
N THR A 456 -18.03 -8.67 -0.24
CA THR A 456 -18.19 -8.34 1.20
C THR A 456 -17.18 -9.04 2.13
N VAL A 457 -16.61 -10.18 1.72
CA VAL A 457 -15.44 -10.78 2.40
C VAL A 457 -14.16 -10.01 2.05
N GLY A 458 -14.07 -9.50 0.82
CA GLY A 458 -12.97 -8.74 0.26
C GLY A 458 -12.83 -7.31 0.78
N ASP A 459 -13.91 -6.63 1.16
CA ASP A 459 -13.87 -5.25 1.65
C ASP A 459 -12.92 -5.05 2.85
N PRO A 460 -13.05 -5.81 3.97
CA PRO A 460 -12.09 -5.68 5.07
C PRO A 460 -10.66 -6.09 4.67
N PHE A 461 -10.49 -6.89 3.61
CA PHE A 461 -9.19 -7.29 3.10
C PHE A 461 -8.52 -6.15 2.32
N LYS A 462 -9.22 -5.56 1.33
CA LYS A 462 -8.65 -4.61 0.37
C LYS A 462 -8.64 -3.15 0.82
N ASP A 463 -9.50 -2.78 1.79
CA ASP A 463 -9.68 -1.39 2.23
C ASP A 463 -9.40 -1.18 3.73
N THR A 464 -9.12 -2.25 4.48
CA THR A 464 -8.72 -2.12 5.89
C THR A 464 -7.43 -2.87 6.19
N ALA A 465 -7.46 -4.20 6.21
CA ALA A 465 -6.36 -5.00 6.74
C ALA A 465 -5.14 -5.04 5.82
N GLY A 466 -5.33 -5.21 4.51
CA GLY A 466 -4.25 -5.29 3.52
C GLY A 466 -3.40 -4.02 3.47
N PRO A 467 -3.99 -2.85 3.13
CA PRO A 467 -3.25 -1.59 3.07
C PRO A 467 -2.62 -1.18 4.41
N SER A 468 -3.33 -1.37 5.54
CA SER A 468 -2.83 -0.95 6.86
C SER A 468 -1.58 -1.69 7.32
N ILE A 469 -1.24 -2.84 6.72
CA ILE A 469 0.02 -3.54 6.99
C ILE A 469 1.21 -2.66 6.60
N ASN A 470 1.12 -1.89 5.51
CA ASN A 470 2.21 -1.01 5.08
C ASN A 470 2.57 -0.02 6.19
N THR A 471 1.56 0.70 6.68
CA THR A 471 1.70 1.65 7.80
C THR A 471 2.18 0.96 9.07
N LEU A 472 1.66 -0.24 9.39
CA LEU A 472 2.15 -1.03 10.53
C LEU A 472 3.67 -1.25 10.45
N LEU A 473 4.18 -1.67 9.29
CA LEU A 473 5.60 -1.97 9.10
C LEU A 473 6.47 -0.71 9.20
N VAL A 474 6.01 0.42 8.63
CA VAL A 474 6.71 1.70 8.74
C VAL A 474 6.75 2.17 10.18
N VAL A 475 5.61 2.19 10.88
CA VAL A 475 5.54 2.61 12.30
C VAL A 475 6.41 1.74 13.19
N MET A 476 6.41 0.42 13.02
CA MET A 476 7.28 -0.47 13.81
C MET A 476 8.76 -0.18 13.55
N SER A 477 9.14 0.03 12.28
CA SER A 477 10.53 0.32 11.89
C SER A 477 10.99 1.67 12.43
N LEU A 478 10.19 2.72 12.28
CA LEU A 478 10.48 4.05 12.83
C LEU A 478 10.53 4.03 14.35
N THR A 479 9.62 3.32 15.00
CA THR A 479 9.64 3.15 16.47
C THR A 479 10.94 2.48 16.91
N ALA A 480 11.38 1.42 16.23
CA ALA A 480 12.63 0.74 16.55
C ALA A 480 13.85 1.67 16.43
N SER A 481 13.95 2.46 15.35
CA SER A 481 15.02 3.45 15.17
C SER A 481 14.97 4.59 16.19
N ILE A 482 13.80 5.22 16.40
CA ILE A 482 13.66 6.35 17.34
C ILE A 482 14.06 5.96 18.77
N PHE A 483 13.67 4.75 19.20
CA PHE A 483 13.97 4.28 20.55
C PHE A 483 15.32 3.57 20.66
N LEU A 484 16.10 3.45 19.58
CA LEU A 484 17.34 2.68 19.56
C LEU A 484 18.31 3.09 20.68
N GLY A 485 18.58 4.39 20.84
CA GLY A 485 19.45 4.89 21.93
C GLY A 485 18.92 4.56 23.33
N PHE A 486 17.60 4.53 23.53
CA PHE A 486 16.98 4.09 24.78
C PHE A 486 17.13 2.58 24.98
N LEU A 487 16.96 1.79 23.92
CA LEU A 487 17.09 0.33 23.97
C LEU A 487 18.52 -0.12 24.31
N MET A 488 19.53 0.66 23.91
CA MET A 488 20.94 0.40 24.27
C MET A 488 21.19 0.44 25.78
N LEU A 489 20.33 1.12 26.57
CA LEU A 489 20.47 1.17 28.03
C LEU A 489 20.21 -0.20 28.70
N PHE A 490 19.59 -1.15 27.98
CA PHE A 490 19.27 -2.48 28.50
C PHE A 490 20.30 -3.51 28.03
N GLY A 491 21.19 -3.91 28.95
CA GLY A 491 22.20 -4.92 28.66
C GLY A 491 23.17 -4.52 27.54
N ASN A 492 23.42 -3.22 27.36
CA ASN A 492 24.20 -2.68 26.24
C ASN A 492 23.67 -3.12 24.86
N GLY A 493 22.34 -3.19 24.72
CA GLY A 493 21.64 -3.66 23.53
C GLY A 493 21.37 -5.18 23.49
N ALA A 494 21.84 -5.96 24.47
CA ALA A 494 21.54 -7.39 24.57
C ALA A 494 20.14 -7.70 25.15
N GLY A 495 19.46 -6.70 25.72
CA GLY A 495 18.17 -6.88 26.38
C GLY A 495 18.28 -7.41 27.81
N LEU A 496 17.13 -7.62 28.46
CA LEU A 496 17.03 -8.11 29.84
C LEU A 496 17.15 -9.64 29.96
N LEU A 497 16.76 -10.38 28.91
CA LEU A 497 16.79 -11.83 28.86
C LEU A 497 17.97 -12.28 27.99
N VAL A 498 19.12 -12.51 28.61
CA VAL A 498 20.37 -12.87 27.92
C VAL A 498 20.53 -14.40 27.91
N PHE A 499 20.49 -15.03 26.73
CA PHE A 499 20.76 -16.45 26.51
C PHE A 499 21.20 -16.76 25.08
#